data_AF-A0A1Q7H4Q9-F1
#
_entry.id   AF-A0A1Q7H4Q9-F1
#
_cell.length_a   1.000
_cell.length_b   1.000
_cell.length_c   1.000
_cell.angle_alpha   90.00
_cell.angle_beta   90.00
_cell.angle_gamma   90.00
#
_symmetry.space_group_name_H-M   'P 1'
#
loop_
_entity.id
_entity.type
_entity.pdbx_description
1 polymer ?
#
loop_
_entity_poly.entity_id
_entity_poly.type
_entity_poly.pdbx_seq_one_letter_code
_entity_poly.pdbx_strand_id
1 'polypeptide(L)' 'MLCGLLWEFWNYWAHAKWHYSVPIMEHLKVFEMPVPGYLGFPTFAFECFTMYEFLRRVLHVRGRPIGV' A
#
# COMPACT_ATOMS: atom_id res chain seq x y z
N MET A 1 6.75 0.92 -0.39
CA MET A 1 7.33 -0.09 0.52
C MET A 1 7.84 0.51 1.84
N LEU A 2 8.48 1.69 1.84
CA LEU A 2 8.81 2.40 3.10
C LEU A 2 7.60 2.59 4.03
N CYS A 3 6.42 2.89 3.49
CA CYS A 3 5.20 3.07 4.28
C CYS A 3 4.84 1.82 5.12
N GLY A 4 4.97 0.61 4.56
CA GLY A 4 4.74 -0.64 5.31
C GLY A 4 5.79 -0.88 6.39
N LEU A 5 7.06 -0.56 6.12
CA LEU A 5 8.14 -0.68 7.10
C LEU A 5 7.98 0.31 8.27
N LEU A 6 7.68 1.58 7.98
CA LEU A 6 7.41 2.58 9.02
C LEU A 6 6.13 2.26 9.79
N TRP A 7 5.10 1.73 9.12
CA TRP A 7 3.85 1.31 9.75
C TRP A 7 4.10 0.23 10.80
N GLU A 8 4.85 -0.82 10.45
CA GLU A 8 5.16 -1.88 11.41
C GLU A 8 6.16 -1.46 12.48
N PHE A 9 7.13 -0.60 12.14
CA PHE A 9 8.04 -0.02 13.13
C PHE A 9 7.29 0.78 14.21
N TRP A 10 6.28 1.57 13.81
CA TRP A 10 5.47 2.34 14.75
C TRP A 10 4.45 1.47 15.49
N ASN A 11 3.84 0.49 14.81
CA ASN A 11 2.87 -0.42 15.42
C ASN A 11 3.52 -1.30 16.50
N TYR A 12 4.79 -1.67 16.35
CA TYR A 12 5.53 -2.45 17.35
C TYR A 12 5.70 -1.69 18.68
N TRP A 13 5.86 -0.36 18.63
CA TRP A 13 6.03 0.48 19.83
C TRP A 13 4.72 1.06 20.37
N ALA A 14 3.60 0.88 19.68
CA ALA A 14 2.31 1.43 20.09
C ALA A 14 1.64 0.56 21.17
N HIS A 15 1.10 1.20 22.21
CA HIS A 15 0.32 0.52 23.26
C HIS A 15 -1.02 -0.04 22.72
N ALA A 16 -1.62 0.65 21.74
CA ALA A 16 -2.78 0.17 20.98
C ALA A 16 -2.31 -0.32 19.61
N LYS A 17 -1.72 -1.52 19.58
CA LYS A 17 -1.20 -2.13 18.35
C LYS A 17 -2.25 -2.95 17.62
N TRP A 18 -2.13 -2.95 16.30
CA TRP A 18 -2.96 -3.77 15.43
C TRP A 18 -2.49 -5.22 15.47
N HIS A 19 -3.29 -6.08 16.10
CA HIS A 19 -3.08 -7.53 16.09
C HIS A 19 -3.74 -8.16 14.87
N TYR A 20 -2.94 -8.67 13.94
CA TYR A 20 -3.43 -9.41 12.78
C TYR A 20 -3.49 -10.90 13.10
N SER A 21 -4.66 -11.37 13.55
CA SER A 21 -4.94 -12.80 13.77
C SER A 21 -5.34 -13.47 12.45
N VAL A 22 -4.38 -14.13 11.79
CA VAL A 22 -4.62 -14.86 10.53
C VAL A 22 -4.51 -16.38 10.78
N PRO A 23 -5.55 -17.17 10.46
CA PRO A 23 -5.60 -18.60 10.83
C PRO A 23 -4.77 -19.56 9.95
N ILE A 24 -4.23 -19.11 8.81
CA ILE A 24 -3.67 -20.01 7.78
C ILE A 24 -2.14 -19.87 7.58
N MET A 25 -1.52 -18.82 8.10
CA MET A 25 -0.08 -18.57 7.90
C MET A 25 0.55 -18.05 9.20
N GLU A 26 0.64 -18.94 10.20
CA GLU A 26 1.20 -18.56 11.50
C GLU A 26 2.71 -18.33 11.45
N HIS A 27 3.40 -19.00 10.51
CA HIS A 27 4.87 -19.04 10.38
C HIS A 27 5.45 -18.02 9.38
N LEU A 28 4.62 -17.39 8.54
CA LEU A 28 5.01 -16.38 7.54
C LEU A 28 4.62 -14.97 8.02
N LYS A 29 5.09 -14.63 9.21
CA LYS A 29 4.92 -13.31 9.84
C LYS A 29 6.30 -12.69 9.96
N VAL A 30 6.48 -11.50 9.38
CA VAL A 30 7.64 -10.66 9.69
C VAL A 30 7.12 -9.69 10.73
N PHE A 31 7.54 -9.84 11.99
CA PHE A 31 7.07 -9.07 13.15
C PHE A 31 5.60 -9.30 13.58
N GLU A 32 4.61 -8.55 13.09
CA GLU A 32 3.19 -8.69 13.49
C GLU A 32 2.20 -8.69 12.30
N MET A 33 2.61 -8.25 11.11
CA MET A 33 1.81 -8.31 9.89
C MET A 33 2.10 -9.55 9.02
N PRO A 34 1.06 -10.12 8.39
CA PRO A 34 1.25 -11.12 7.35
C PRO A 34 1.89 -10.51 6.10
N VAL A 35 2.89 -11.19 5.53
CA VAL A 35 3.56 -10.82 4.26
C VAL A 35 2.62 -10.34 3.13
N PRO A 36 1.43 -10.93 2.90
CA PRO A 36 0.50 -10.40 1.90
C PRO A 36 0.04 -8.95 2.15
N GLY A 37 0.01 -8.47 3.41
CA GLY A 37 -0.24 -7.06 3.71
C GLY A 37 0.82 -6.13 3.11
N TYR A 38 2.07 -6.59 3.08
CA TYR A 38 3.16 -5.86 2.43
C TYR A 38 3.09 -5.88 0.90
N LEU A 39 2.52 -6.93 0.31
CA LEU A 39 2.28 -7.03 -1.14
C LEU A 39 1.10 -6.15 -1.60
N GLY A 40 0.23 -5.72 -0.67
CA GLY A 40 -0.78 -4.71 -0.93
C GLY A 40 -0.18 -3.35 -1.36
N PHE A 41 0.94 -2.93 -0.77
CA PHE A 41 1.56 -1.64 -1.11
C PHE A 41 2.04 -1.51 -2.57
N PRO A 42 2.80 -2.47 -3.15
CA PRO A 42 3.18 -2.38 -4.56
C PRO A 42 1.95 -2.50 -5.48
N THR A 43 0.98 -3.34 -5.14
CA THR A 43 -0.26 -3.50 -5.92
C THR A 43 -1.05 -2.19 -5.95
N PHE A 44 -1.23 -1.55 -4.79
CA PHE A 44 -1.89 -0.25 -4.68
C PHE A 44 -1.14 0.87 -5.42
N ALA A 45 0.20 0.87 -5.37
CA ALA A 45 1.00 1.83 -6.12
C ALA A 45 0.77 1.70 -7.64
N PHE A 46 0.64 0.46 -8.15
CA PHE A 46 0.26 0.21 -9.54
C PHE A 46 -1.15 0.71 -9.85
N GLU A 47 -2.12 0.52 -8.96
CA GLU A 47 -3.48 1.07 -9.14
C GLU A 47 -3.50 2.60 -9.19
N CYS A 48 -2.74 3.27 -8.33
CA CYS A 48 -2.62 4.74 -8.39
C CYS A 48 -1.96 5.19 -9.70
N PHE A 49 -0.96 4.45 -10.18
CA PHE A 49 -0.29 4.76 -11.44
C PHE A 49 -1.23 4.58 -12.64
N THR A 50 -1.99 3.49 -12.70
CA THR A 50 -2.96 3.26 -13.78
C THR A 50 -4.08 4.29 -13.74
N MET A 51 -4.58 4.65 -12.55
CA MET A 51 -5.56 5.72 -12.38
C MET A 51 -5.01 7.08 -12.85
N TYR A 52 -3.77 7.42 -12.48
CA TYR A 52 -3.10 8.64 -12.94
C TYR A 52 -2.99 8.67 -14.48
N GLU A 53 -2.50 7.60 -15.10
CA GLU A 53 -2.37 7.51 -16.56
C GLU A 53 -3.72 7.56 -17.27
N PHE A 54 -4.74 6.91 -16.70
CA PHE A 54 -6.11 6.97 -17.20
C PHE A 54 -6.66 8.40 -17.15
N LEU A 55 -6.58 9.05 -15.99
CA LEU A 55 -7.02 10.43 -15.82
C LEU A 55 -6.23 11.38 -16.71
N ARG A 56 -4.91 11.19 -16.83
CA ARG A 56 -4.04 11.96 -17.73
C ARG A 56 -4.57 11.88 -19.15
N ARG A 57 -4.81 10.69 -19.68
CA ARG A 57 -5.33 10.51 -21.04
C ARG A 57 -6.73 11.10 -21.22
N VAL A 58 -7.65 10.87 -20.27
CA VAL A 58 -9.02 11.39 -20.32
C VAL A 58 -9.04 12.92 -20.28
N LEU A 59 -8.22 13.54 -19.41
CA LEU A 59 -8.14 15.00 -19.29
C LEU A 59 -7.39 15.63 -20.47
N HIS A 60 -6.40 14.95 -21.04
CA HIS A 60 -5.68 15.39 -22.24
C HIS A 60 -6.59 15.39 -23.48
N VAL A 61 -7.43 14.35 -23.66
CA VAL A 61 -8.45 14.30 -24.72
C VAL A 61 -9.46 15.46 -24.57
N ARG A 62 -9.70 15.92 -23.34
CA ARG A 62 -10.62 17.03 -23.03
C ARG A 62 -9.98 18.42 -23.14
N GLY A 63 -8.77 18.53 -23.70
CA GLY A 63 -8.12 19.80 -24.03
C GLY A 63 -7.46 20.55 -22.87
N ARG A 64 -7.33 19.93 -21.68
CA ARG A 64 -6.64 20.55 -20.54
C ARG A 64 -5.31 19.84 -20.28
N PRO A 65 -4.16 20.43 -20.69
CA PRO A 65 -2.87 19.86 -20.36
C PRO A 65 -2.63 20.00 -18.85
N ILE A 66 -2.53 18.87 -18.15
CA ILE A 66 -1.98 18.79 -16.81
C ILE A 66 -0.46 18.69 -16.97
N GLY A 67 0.18 19.85 -16.91
CA GLY A 67 1.64 19.98 -17.00
C GLY A 67 2.34 19.39 -15.78
N VAL A 68 3.49 18.77 -16.06
CA VAL A 68 4.63 18.63 -15.13
C VAL A 68 5.64 19.68 -15.53
#